data_AF-A0A2V6RE91-F1
#
_entry.id   AF-A0A2V6RE91-F1
#
_cell.length_a   1.000
_cell.length_b   1.000
_cell.length_c   1.000
_cell.angle_alpha   90.00
_cell.angle_beta   90.00
_cell.angle_gamma   90.00
#
_symmetry.space_group_name_H-M   'P 1'
#
loop_
_entity.id
_entity.type
_entity.pdbx_description
1 polymer ?
#
loop_
_entity_poly.entity_id
_entity_poly.type
_entity_poly.pdbx_seq_one_letter_code
_entity_poly.pdbx_strand_id
1 'polypeptide(L)'
;GKGRYLAQINNLHRPCGLYCDRRDGGVLFVGELPTHLPVNQEVPNLGARVSVLTLKGDLVGRVGGRFAGERPGEFVAPHGCVVDSRGDLYVAEVSWTARGRSLSPPREIRSLQKFARA
;
A
#
# COMPACT_ATOMS: atom_id res chain seq x y z
N GLY A 1 -23.48 1.59 19.07
CA GLY A 1 -23.74 2.48 17.92
C GLY A 1 -24.38 1.68 16.79
N LYS A 2 -25.34 2.24 16.07
CA LYS A 2 -25.99 1.60 14.92
C LYS A 2 -25.23 1.96 13.64
N GLY A 3 -24.09 1.29 13.41
CA GLY A 3 -23.20 1.61 12.28
C GLY A 3 -23.98 1.74 10.97
N ARG A 4 -23.94 2.93 10.35
CA ARG A 4 -24.59 3.21 9.06
C ARG A 4 -23.55 3.14 7.97
N TYR A 5 -23.79 2.32 6.95
CA TYR A 5 -22.99 2.31 5.74
C TYR A 5 -23.01 3.70 5.07
N LEU A 6 -21.83 4.22 4.72
CA LEU A 6 -21.68 5.56 4.15
C LEU A 6 -21.32 5.51 2.66
N ALA A 7 -20.32 4.73 2.29
CA ALA A 7 -19.79 4.66 0.92
C ALA A 7 -18.94 3.39 0.72
N GLN A 8 -18.68 3.09 -0.55
CA GLN A 8 -17.71 2.08 -1.00
C GLN A 8 -16.84 2.71 -2.08
N ILE A 9 -15.55 2.44 -2.00
CA ILE A 9 -14.56 2.86 -2.98
C ILE A 9 -14.13 1.61 -3.75
N ASN A 10 -14.15 1.70 -5.08
CA ASN A 10 -13.86 0.59 -5.98
C ASN A 10 -12.50 0.78 -6.68
N ASN A 11 -12.13 -0.17 -7.55
CA ASN A 11 -10.93 -0.11 -8.40
C ASN A 11 -9.60 -0.08 -7.63
N LEU A 12 -9.59 -0.73 -6.46
CA LEU A 12 -8.40 -0.98 -5.66
C LEU A 12 -8.03 -2.46 -5.77
N HIS A 13 -6.77 -2.73 -6.05
CA HIS A 13 -6.28 -4.09 -6.22
C HIS A 13 -5.92 -4.70 -4.87
N ARG A 14 -6.78 -5.58 -4.37
CA ARG A 14 -6.56 -6.32 -3.11
C ARG A 14 -6.16 -5.36 -1.96
N PRO A 15 -7.01 -4.38 -1.62
CA PRO A 15 -6.72 -3.43 -0.56
C PRO A 15 -6.56 -4.16 0.78
N CYS A 16 -5.57 -3.77 1.56
CA CYS A 16 -5.20 -4.43 2.82
C CYS A 16 -4.87 -3.43 3.93
N GLY A 17 -4.08 -2.40 3.63
CA GLY A 17 -3.81 -1.31 4.58
C GLY A 17 -4.72 -0.11 4.35
N LEU A 18 -5.12 0.57 5.42
CA LEU A 18 -5.89 1.81 5.35
C LEU A 18 -5.44 2.80 6.43
N TYR A 19 -5.23 4.05 6.02
CA TYR A 19 -5.09 5.19 6.92
C TYR A 19 -5.83 6.39 6.36
N CYS A 20 -6.51 7.13 7.23
CA CYS A 20 -7.20 8.37 6.88
C CYS A 20 -6.47 9.54 7.52
N ASP A 21 -5.79 10.34 6.69
CA ASP A 21 -5.28 11.63 7.08
C ASP A 21 -6.39 12.66 6.87
N ARG A 22 -6.75 13.42 7.91
CA ARG A 22 -7.83 14.41 7.86
C ARG A 22 -7.35 15.84 7.64
N ARG A 23 -6.04 16.05 7.52
CA ARG A 23 -5.46 17.37 7.19
C ARG A 23 -5.81 17.78 5.76
N ASP A 24 -5.79 19.08 5.50
CA ASP A 24 -5.84 19.66 4.14
C ASP A 24 -6.98 19.12 3.25
N GLY A 25 -8.17 18.90 3.82
CA GLY A 25 -9.34 18.36 3.08
C GLY A 25 -9.45 16.83 3.06
N GLY A 26 -8.46 16.13 3.57
CA GLY A 26 -8.47 14.72 3.91
C GLY A 26 -8.20 13.77 2.74
N VAL A 27 -7.34 12.79 2.99
CA VAL A 27 -6.99 11.72 2.04
C VAL A 27 -6.92 10.36 2.72
N LEU A 28 -7.18 9.33 1.93
CA LEU A 28 -7.00 7.94 2.31
C LEU A 28 -5.71 7.40 1.69
N PHE A 29 -4.88 6.79 2.51
CA PHE A 29 -3.77 5.95 2.06
C PHE A 29 -4.24 4.50 2.12
N VAL A 30 -4.18 3.81 0.98
CA VAL A 30 -4.63 2.42 0.86
C VAL A 30 -3.47 1.56 0.36
N GLY A 31 -3.01 0.63 1.18
CA GLY A 31 -2.05 -0.39 0.78
C GLY A 31 -2.72 -1.46 -0.08
N GLU A 32 -2.19 -1.70 -1.28
CA GLU A 32 -2.66 -2.68 -2.25
C GLU A 32 -1.64 -3.81 -2.40
N LEU A 33 -2.09 -5.06 -2.27
CA LEU A 33 -1.20 -6.23 -2.40
C LEU A 33 -0.90 -6.55 -3.87
N PRO A 34 0.27 -7.15 -4.19
CA PRO A 34 0.54 -7.67 -5.54
C PRO A 34 -0.49 -8.72 -5.94
N THR A 35 -0.50 -9.10 -7.21
CA THR A 35 -1.20 -10.32 -7.61
C THR A 35 -0.51 -11.58 -7.05
N HIS A 36 -1.28 -12.66 -6.92
CA HIS A 36 -0.75 -14.02 -6.69
C HIS A 36 -1.07 -14.97 -7.84
N LEU A 37 -1.72 -14.48 -8.90
CA LEU A 37 -2.10 -15.29 -10.04
C LEU A 37 -1.02 -15.18 -11.13
N PRO A 38 -0.59 -16.29 -11.74
CA PRO A 38 0.39 -16.25 -12.83
C PRO A 38 -0.07 -15.42 -14.03
N VAL A 39 -1.38 -15.45 -14.35
CA VAL A 39 -1.96 -14.82 -15.54
C VAL A 39 -1.77 -13.31 -15.62
N ASN A 40 -1.60 -12.63 -14.48
CA ASN A 40 -1.47 -11.17 -14.42
C ASN A 40 -0.20 -10.73 -13.69
N GLN A 41 0.77 -11.63 -13.48
CA GLN A 41 2.03 -11.34 -12.80
C GLN A 41 2.87 -10.30 -13.55
N GLU A 42 2.78 -10.26 -14.89
CA GLU A 42 3.52 -9.34 -15.74
C GLU A 42 2.75 -8.06 -16.07
N VAL A 43 1.53 -7.89 -15.54
CA VAL A 43 0.76 -6.66 -15.73
C VAL A 43 1.40 -5.53 -14.90
N PRO A 44 1.92 -4.48 -15.54
CA PRO A 44 2.58 -3.39 -14.81
C PRO A 44 1.57 -2.58 -14.01
N ASN A 45 2.05 -1.97 -12.92
CA ASN A 45 1.27 -1.09 -12.03
C ASN A 45 0.05 -1.79 -11.40
N LEU A 46 0.14 -3.10 -11.14
CA LEU A 46 -0.92 -3.88 -10.51
C LEU A 46 -0.57 -4.23 -9.06
N GLY A 47 -1.17 -3.51 -8.11
CA GLY A 47 -0.92 -3.72 -6.68
C GLY A 47 0.51 -3.35 -6.26
N ALA A 48 0.96 -3.93 -5.15
CA ALA A 48 2.28 -3.70 -4.52
C ALA A 48 2.62 -2.21 -4.37
N ARG A 49 1.65 -1.45 -3.87
CA ARG A 49 1.69 0.02 -3.84
C ARG A 49 0.81 0.57 -2.74
N VAL A 50 0.92 1.87 -2.50
CA VAL A 50 -0.04 2.66 -1.74
C VAL A 50 -0.75 3.60 -2.70
N SER A 51 -2.07 3.50 -2.79
CA SER A 51 -2.90 4.49 -3.48
C SER A 51 -3.31 5.58 -2.51
N VAL A 52 -3.18 6.84 -2.94
CA VAL A 52 -3.65 8.01 -2.21
C VAL A 52 -4.93 8.48 -2.88
N LEU A 53 -6.01 8.57 -2.10
CA LEU A 53 -7.35 8.87 -2.59
C LEU A 53 -7.93 10.05 -1.83
N THR A 54 -8.81 10.82 -2.46
CA THR A 54 -9.68 11.75 -1.73
C THR A 54 -10.63 10.95 -0.83
N LEU A 55 -11.28 11.60 0.14
CA LEU A 55 -12.33 10.97 0.95
C LEU A 55 -13.55 10.49 0.12
N LYS A 56 -13.68 10.97 -1.12
CA LYS A 56 -14.71 10.51 -2.08
C LYS A 56 -14.26 9.32 -2.93
N GLY A 57 -12.98 8.94 -2.86
CA GLY A 57 -12.41 7.83 -3.61
C GLY A 57 -11.72 8.21 -4.92
N ASP A 58 -11.55 9.50 -5.21
CA ASP A 58 -10.83 9.95 -6.41
C ASP A 58 -9.33 9.74 -6.22
N LEU A 59 -8.64 9.24 -7.25
CA LEU A 59 -7.20 8.99 -7.17
C LEU A 59 -6.43 10.32 -7.18
N VAL A 60 -5.65 10.56 -6.13
CA VAL A 60 -4.71 11.68 -6.03
C VAL A 60 -3.34 11.27 -6.57
N GLY A 61 -2.88 10.07 -6.23
CA GLY A 61 -1.56 9.60 -6.63
C GLY A 61 -1.25 8.20 -6.10
N ARG A 62 -0.05 7.71 -6.40
CA ARG A 62 0.42 6.39 -5.96
C ARG A 62 1.89 6.43 -5.56
N VAL A 63 2.22 5.61 -4.57
CA VAL A 63 3.60 5.32 -4.16
C VAL A 63 3.82 3.82 -4.41
N GLY A 64 4.84 3.47 -5.18
CA GLY A 64 5.10 2.07 -5.54
C GLY A 64 5.92 1.97 -6.82
N GLY A 65 6.50 0.79 -7.04
CA GLY A 65 7.18 0.46 -8.28
C GLY A 65 6.22 0.08 -9.41
N ARG A 66 6.78 -0.10 -10.61
CA ARG A 66 6.06 -0.71 -11.74
C ARG A 66 5.61 -2.14 -11.43
N PHE A 67 6.35 -2.84 -10.57
CA PHE A 67 6.08 -4.20 -10.10
C PHE A 67 6.40 -4.28 -8.60
N ALA A 68 6.03 -5.41 -7.97
CA ALA A 68 6.49 -5.72 -6.62
C ALA A 68 8.02 -5.83 -6.59
N GLY A 69 8.64 -5.25 -5.55
CA GLY A 69 10.08 -5.09 -5.56
C GLY A 69 10.69 -4.71 -4.23
N GLU A 70 12.03 -4.74 -4.21
CA GLU A 70 12.82 -4.54 -3.01
C GLU A 70 13.57 -3.22 -2.94
N ARG A 71 13.49 -2.39 -3.98
CA ARG A 71 14.16 -1.09 -4.01
C ARG A 71 13.41 -0.08 -3.12
N PRO A 72 14.08 1.02 -2.70
CA PRO A 72 13.40 2.12 -2.02
C PRO A 72 12.19 2.62 -2.84
N GLY A 73 11.02 2.67 -2.20
CA GLY A 73 9.76 3.05 -2.85
C GLY A 73 9.03 1.94 -3.60
N GLU A 74 9.60 0.74 -3.69
CA GLU A 74 8.88 -0.47 -4.11
C GLU A 74 8.35 -1.22 -2.89
N PHE A 75 7.37 -2.09 -3.10
CA PHE A 75 6.79 -2.90 -2.02
C PHE A 75 6.67 -4.36 -2.43
N VAL A 76 6.70 -5.25 -1.45
CA VAL A 76 6.38 -6.67 -1.57
C VAL A 76 4.95 -6.92 -1.13
N ALA A 77 4.53 -6.39 0.03
CA ALA A 77 3.20 -6.66 0.59
C ALA A 77 2.77 -5.57 1.59
N PRO A 78 2.41 -4.36 1.15
CA PRO A 78 2.06 -3.25 2.03
C PRO A 78 0.74 -3.55 2.75
N HIS A 79 0.79 -3.67 4.08
CA HIS A 79 -0.35 -4.04 4.96
C HIS A 79 -0.74 -2.93 5.91
N GLY A 80 0.20 -2.05 6.28
CA GLY A 80 -0.05 -0.93 7.17
C GLY A 80 0.46 0.36 6.53
N CYS A 81 -0.28 1.44 6.71
CA CYS A 81 0.23 2.77 6.44
C CYS A 81 -0.19 3.70 7.57
N VAL A 82 0.63 4.69 7.89
CA VAL A 82 0.31 5.80 8.79
C VAL A 82 1.06 7.03 8.34
N VAL A 83 0.51 8.21 8.63
CA VAL A 83 1.20 9.48 8.41
C VAL A 83 1.45 10.15 9.75
N ASP A 84 2.66 10.67 9.96
CA ASP A 84 2.98 11.41 11.18
C ASP A 84 2.56 12.89 11.10
N SER A 85 2.81 13.63 12.18
CA SER A 85 2.46 15.06 12.29
C SER A 85 3.18 15.96 11.29
N ARG A 86 4.34 15.57 10.78
CA ARG A 86 5.06 16.29 9.71
C ARG A 86 4.51 15.98 8.31
N GLY A 87 3.69 14.94 8.20
CA GLY A 87 3.17 14.47 6.93
C GLY A 87 4.01 13.34 6.32
N ASP A 88 5.00 12.82 7.05
CA ASP A 88 5.80 11.71 6.54
C ASP A 88 4.97 10.42 6.55
N LEU A 89 4.99 9.69 5.43
CA LEU A 89 4.29 8.42 5.27
C LEU A 89 5.17 7.26 5.73
N TYR A 90 4.62 6.37 6.54
CA TYR A 90 5.24 5.11 6.95
C TYR A 90 4.41 3.98 6.37
N VAL A 91 5.08 2.99 5.76
CA VAL A 91 4.42 1.82 5.16
C VAL A 91 5.05 0.56 5.73
N ALA A 92 4.22 -0.25 6.38
CA ALA A 92 4.61 -1.54 6.96
C ALA A 92 4.18 -2.71 6.06
N GLU A 93 5.03 -3.73 5.97
CA GLU A 93 4.90 -4.86 5.05
C GLU A 93 5.03 -6.19 5.79
N VAL A 94 4.22 -7.18 5.41
CA VAL A 94 4.37 -8.58 5.86
C VAL A 94 5.31 -9.36 4.95
N SER A 95 6.50 -8.79 4.74
CA SER A 95 7.45 -9.22 3.70
C SER A 95 7.94 -10.67 3.87
N TRP A 96 8.09 -11.16 5.11
CA TRP A 96 8.51 -12.53 5.41
C TRP A 96 7.52 -13.58 4.89
N THR A 97 6.25 -13.49 5.30
CA THR A 97 5.21 -14.45 4.91
C THR A 97 4.87 -14.35 3.43
N ALA A 98 4.93 -13.13 2.88
CA ALA A 98 4.65 -12.86 1.48
C ALA A 98 5.75 -13.36 0.52
N ARG A 99 7.03 -13.26 0.90
CA ARG A 99 8.15 -13.61 0.01
C ARG A 99 9.39 -14.15 0.74
N GLY A 100 9.81 -13.54 1.84
CA GLY A 100 11.08 -13.85 2.50
C GLY A 100 11.29 -15.33 2.81
N ARG A 101 10.23 -16.01 3.30
CA ARG A 101 10.26 -17.44 3.65
C ARG A 101 10.43 -18.40 2.46
N SER A 102 10.12 -17.95 1.23
CA SER A 102 10.17 -18.77 0.01
C SER A 102 11.38 -18.47 -0.88
N LEU A 103 12.24 -17.52 -0.49
CA LEU A 103 13.52 -17.31 -1.14
C LEU A 103 14.47 -18.49 -0.87
N SER A 104 15.50 -18.64 -1.72
CA SER A 104 16.55 -19.65 -1.55
C SER A 104 17.92 -18.98 -1.50
N PRO A 105 18.58 -18.89 -0.32
CA PRO A 105 18.05 -19.27 1.00
C PRO A 105 16.94 -18.31 1.47
N PRO A 106 16.08 -18.73 2.42
CA PRO A 106 15.12 -17.83 3.06
C PRO A 106 15.84 -16.66 3.72
N ARG A 107 15.31 -15.45 3.57
CA ARG A 107 15.89 -14.26 4.20
C ARG A 107 14.84 -13.23 4.55
N GLU A 108 15.16 -12.38 5.50
CA GLU A 108 14.36 -11.20 5.76
C GLU A 108 14.45 -10.21 4.59
N ILE A 109 13.31 -9.58 4.35
CA ILE A 109 13.15 -8.45 3.44
C ILE A 109 12.66 -7.30 4.31
N ARG A 110 13.10 -6.07 4.06
CA ARG A 110 12.63 -4.89 4.82
C ARG A 110 11.10 -4.93 5.01
N SER A 111 10.64 -4.57 6.20
CA SER A 111 9.22 -4.60 6.57
C SER A 111 8.66 -3.22 6.86
N LEU A 112 9.48 -2.17 6.80
CA LEU A 112 9.07 -0.80 7.06
C LEU A 112 9.84 0.17 6.17
N GLN A 113 9.14 1.12 5.57
CA GLN A 113 9.72 2.25 4.84
C GLN A 113 9.09 3.55 5.30
N LYS A 114 9.90 4.61 5.38
CA LYS A 114 9.46 5.99 5.66
C LYS A 114 9.70 6.85 4.42
N PHE A 115 8.72 7.69 4.08
CA PHE A 115 8.76 8.65 3.00
C PHE A 115 8.52 10.04 3.56
N ALA A 116 9.48 10.94 3.41
CA ALA A 116 9.32 12.33 3.85
C ALA A 116 8.32 13.07 2.95
N ARG A 117 7.50 13.95 3.53
CA ARG A 117 6.71 14.90 2.75
C ARG A 117 7.65 15.92 2.11
N ALA A 118 7.51 16.12 0.80
CA ALA A 118 8.23 17.16 0.05
C ALA A 118 7.50 18.50 0.14
#